data_AF-A0A376F6F1-F1
#
_entry.id   AF-A0A376F6F1-F1
#
_cell.length_a   1.000
_cell.length_b   1.000
_cell.length_c   1.000
_cell.angle_alpha   90.00
_cell.angle_beta   90.00
_cell.angle_gamma   90.00
#
_symmetry.space_group_name_H-M   'P 1'
#
loop_
_entity.id
_entity.type
_entity.pdbx_description
1 polymer ?
#
loop_
_entity_poly.entity_id
_entity_poly.type
_entity_poly.pdbx_seq_one_letter_code
_entity_poly.pdbx_strand_id
1 'polypeptide(L)' 'MGEIIIDAKCETSVKGVFAAGDCTTVPYKQIIIATGEGAKASLSSF' A
#
# COMPACT_ATOMS: atom_id res chain seq x y z
N MET A 1 -15.54 2.31 -0.76
CA MET A 1 -15.46 3.47 0.16
C MET A 1 -14.87 2.95 1.46
N GLY A 2 -13.67 3.42 1.86
CA GLY A 2 -12.97 2.93 3.06
C GLY A 2 -11.55 2.40 2.81
N GLU A 3 -11.11 2.29 1.55
CA GLU A 3 -9.73 1.96 1.21
C GLU A 3 -8.83 3.19 1.33
N ILE A 4 -7.60 2.97 1.78
CA ILE A 4 -6.55 4.00 1.87
C ILE A 4 -6.02 4.25 0.46
N ILE A 5 -6.14 5.50 -0.01
CA ILE A 5 -5.57 5.92 -1.28
C ILE A 5 -4.05 5.91 -1.15
N ILE A 6 -3.41 5.19 -2.06
CA ILE A 6 -1.96 5.11 -2.17
C ILE A 6 -1.50 5.45 -3.57
N ASP A 7 -0.27 5.96 -3.67
CA ASP A 7 0.44 6.08 -4.94
C ASP A 7 1.17 4.77 -5.32
N ALA A 8 1.98 4.83 -6.38
CA ALA A 8 2.73 3.67 -6.85
C ALA A 8 3.76 3.15 -5.83
N LYS A 9 4.21 3.97 -4.88
CA LYS A 9 5.17 3.66 -3.80
C LYS A 9 4.51 3.29 -2.48
N CYS A 10 3.19 3.14 -2.45
CA CYS A 10 2.41 2.89 -1.23
C CYS A 10 2.38 4.09 -0.26
N GLU A 11 2.69 5.32 -0.72
CA GLU A 11 2.59 6.55 0.07
C GLU A 11 1.11 6.99 0.20
N THR A 12 0.71 7.36 1.41
CA THR A 12 -0.62 7.97 1.65
C THR A 12 -0.56 9.49 1.50
N SER A 13 -1.67 10.18 1.72
CA SER A 13 -1.69 11.65 1.79
C SER A 13 -0.90 12.24 2.97
N VAL A 14 -0.51 11.43 3.95
CA VAL A 14 0.26 11.87 5.12
C VAL A 14 1.72 11.46 4.93
N LYS A 15 2.63 12.44 4.95
CA LYS A 15 4.07 12.20 4.76
C LYS A 15 4.62 11.24 5.83
N GLY A 16 5.31 10.20 5.38
CA GLY A 16 5.88 9.16 6.25
C GLY A 16 4.88 8.09 6.69
N VAL A 17 3.63 8.12 6.20
CA VAL A 17 2.63 7.08 6.44
C VAL A 17 2.37 6.32 5.15
N PHE A 18 2.52 4.99 5.24
CA PHE A 18 2.36 4.05 4.13
C PHE A 18 1.26 3.04 4.43
N ALA A 19 0.65 2.49 3.39
CA ALA A 19 -0.35 1.44 3.51
C ALA A 19 -0.15 0.39 2.41
N ALA A 20 -0.43 -0.88 2.71
CA ALA A 20 -0.22 -1.98 1.78
C ALA A 20 -1.30 -3.06 1.91
N GLY A 21 -1.58 -3.75 0.80
CA GLY A 21 -2.50 -4.88 0.76
C GLY A 21 -3.95 -4.45 0.72
N ASP A 22 -4.83 -5.32 1.20
CA ASP A 22 -6.25 -5.25 0.89
C ASP A 22 -6.95 -3.97 1.39
N CYS A 23 -6.38 -3.31 2.42
CA CYS A 23 -6.89 -2.05 2.95
C CYS A 23 -6.62 -0.83 2.04
N THR A 24 -5.88 -0.99 0.95
CA THR A 24 -5.51 0.10 0.03
C THR A 24 -6.33 0.08 -1.24
N THR A 25 -6.11 1.07 -2.10
CA THR A 25 -6.68 1.15 -3.45
C THR A 25 -6.08 0.17 -4.46
N VAL A 26 -5.28 -0.82 -4.04
CA VAL A 26 -4.85 -1.91 -4.93
C VAL A 26 -6.07 -2.65 -5.50
N PRO A 27 -6.16 -2.87 -6.81
CA PRO A 27 -7.39 -3.33 -7.44
C PRO A 27 -7.75 -4.79 -7.14
N TYR A 28 -6.79 -5.61 -6.70
CA TYR A 28 -6.97 -7.04 -6.48
C TYR A 28 -6.49 -7.45 -5.09
N LYS A 29 -7.27 -8.33 -4.45
CA LYS A 29 -7.14 -8.68 -3.02
C LYS A 29 -6.69 -10.13 -2.88
N GLN A 30 -5.39 -10.35 -2.93
CA GLN A 30 -4.78 -11.69 -2.95
C GLN A 30 -3.49 -11.69 -2.14
N ILE A 31 -3.17 -12.85 -1.54
CA ILE A 31 -2.00 -13.02 -0.66
C ILE A 31 -0.72 -12.51 -1.34
N ILE A 32 -0.43 -12.99 -2.57
CA ILE A 32 0.82 -12.65 -3.27
C ILE A 32 0.90 -11.16 -3.66
N ILE A 33 -0.26 -10.53 -3.87
CA ILE A 33 -0.34 -9.11 -4.20
C ILE A 33 -0.06 -8.29 -2.94
N ALA A 34 -0.74 -8.60 -1.83
CA ALA A 34 -0.52 -7.93 -0.55
C ALA A 34 0.93 -8.07 -0.05
N THR A 35 1.56 -9.24 -0.24
CA THR A 35 2.99 -9.41 0.12
C THR A 35 3.91 -8.53 -0.73
N GLY A 36 3.62 -8.38 -2.03
CA GLY A 36 4.39 -7.51 -2.92
C GLY A 36 4.23 -6.03 -2.57
N GLU A 37 3.02 -5.61 -2.23
CA GLU A 37 2.76 -4.26 -1.72
C GLU A 37 3.46 -4.00 -0.39
N GLY A 38 3.44 -4.96 0.54
CA GLY A 38 4.13 -4.85 1.83
C GLY A 38 5.64 -4.66 1.66
N ALA A 39 6.26 -5.38 0.73
CA ALA A 39 7.68 -5.19 0.40
C ALA A 39 7.94 -3.79 -0.17
N LYS A 40 7.07 -3.29 -1.05
CA LYS A 40 7.19 -1.96 -1.64
C LYS A 40 7.03 -0.83 -0.62
N ALA A 41 6.04 -0.93 0.27
CA ALA A 41 5.81 0.02 1.34
C ALA A 41 6.99 0.05 2.31
N SER A 42 7.54 -1.11 2.66
CA SER A 42 8.75 -1.22 3.49
C SER A 42 9.93 -0.48 2.84
N LEU A 43 10.23 -0.76 1.57
CA LEU A 43 11.32 -0.10 0.84
C LEU A 43 11.11 1.42 0.69
N SER A 44 9.85 1.87 0.60
CA SER A 44 9.53 3.30 0.45
C SER A 44 9.55 4.04 1.80
N SER A 45 9.52 3.31 2.92
CA SER A 45 9.58 3.86 4.28
C SER A 45 11.02 4.14 4.78
N PHE A 46 12.03 3.68 4.05
CA PHE A 46 13.45 3.93 4.32
C PHE A 46 13.97 5.20 3.65
#